data_AF-A0A4P0YGU6-F1
#
_entry.id   AF-A0A4P0YGU6-F1
#
_cell.length_a   1.000
_cell.length_b   1.000
_cell.length_c   1.000
_cell.angle_alpha   90.00
_cell.angle_beta   90.00
_cell.angle_gamma   90.00
#
_symmetry.space_group_name_H-M   'P 1'
#
loop_
_entity.id
_entity.type
_entity.pdbx_description
1 polymer ?
#
loop_
_entity_poly.entity_id
_entity_poly.type
_entity_poly.pdbx_seq_one_letter_code
_entity_poly.pdbx_strand_id
1 'polypeptide(L)' 'MSYDGMLGIEVLTILEDSLSTIQAMTIEAAKDNSAGVLKAAAGFRERYRERLEFRPGASENEDRSVALKRLGRKGL' A
#
# COMPACT_ATOMS: atom_id res chain seq x y z
N MET A 1 -18.54 -11.60 0.56
CA MET A 1 -17.21 -11.39 1.19
C MET A 1 -17.36 -10.36 2.30
N SER A 2 -16.90 -10.66 3.52
CA SER A 2 -16.93 -9.73 4.67
C SER A 2 -15.97 -8.56 4.45
N TYR A 3 -16.20 -7.44 5.16
CA TYR A 3 -15.30 -6.27 5.11
C TYR A 3 -13.88 -6.65 5.52
N ASP A 4 -13.74 -7.39 6.62
CA ASP A 4 -12.44 -7.82 7.14
C ASP A 4 -11.72 -8.74 6.14
N GLY A 5 -12.47 -9.53 5.36
CA GLY A 5 -11.92 -10.34 4.28
C GLY A 5 -11.38 -9.49 3.12
N MET A 6 -12.10 -8.45 2.70
CA MET A 6 -11.64 -7.54 1.64
C MET A 6 -10.45 -6.70 2.09
N LEU A 7 -10.47 -6.19 3.31
CA LEU A 7 -9.35 -5.45 3.91
C LEU A 7 -8.12 -6.36 4.06
N GLY A 8 -8.31 -7.60 4.51
CA GLY A 8 -7.24 -8.59 4.60
C GLY A 8 -6.59 -8.87 3.25
N ILE A 9 -7.39 -9.04 2.18
CA ILE A 9 -6.87 -9.18 0.82
C ILE A 9 -6.08 -7.94 0.41
N GLU A 10 -6.60 -6.74 0.63
CA GLU A 10 -5.91 -5.50 0.26
C GLU A 10 -4.57 -5.34 0.99
N VAL A 11 -4.51 -5.66 2.29
CA VAL A 11 -3.25 -5.65 3.05
C VAL A 11 -2.27 -6.67 2.49
N LEU A 12 -2.71 -7.90 2.22
CA LEU A 12 -1.85 -8.93 1.64
C LEU A 12 -1.32 -8.52 0.27
N THR A 13 -2.13 -7.90 -0.58
CA THR A 13 -1.72 -7.36 -1.88
C THR A 13 -0.63 -6.29 -1.71
N ILE A 14 -0.79 -5.34 -0.78
CA ILE A 14 0.23 -4.31 -0.51
C ILE A 14 1.55 -4.96 -0.06
N LEU A 15 1.47 -5.98 0.81
CA LEU A 15 2.65 -6.69 1.30
C LEU A 15 3.37 -7.44 0.19
N GLU A 16 2.65 -8.14 -0.69
CA GLU A 16 3.22 -8.83 -1.85
C GLU A 16 3.93 -7.86 -2.80
N ASP A 17 3.29 -6.71 -3.09
CA ASP A 17 3.89 -5.66 -3.91
C ASP A 17 5.11 -5.00 -3.25
N SER A 18 5.10 -4.91 -1.91
CA SER A 18 6.23 -4.37 -1.15
C SER A 18 7.46 -5.28 -1.25
N LEU A 19 7.27 -6.59 -1.15
CA LEU A 19 8.32 -7.59 -1.31
C LEU A 19 8.89 -7.55 -2.73
N SER A 20 8.01 -7.50 -3.73
CA SER A 20 8.41 -7.39 -5.14
C SER A 20 9.20 -6.10 -5.40
N THR A 21 8.80 -4.98 -4.79
CA THR A 21 9.51 -3.70 -4.89
C THR A 21 10.89 -3.77 -4.23
N ILE A 22 11.00 -4.35 -3.03
CA ILE A 22 12.29 -4.54 -2.34
C ILE A 22 13.22 -5.42 -3.19
N GLN A 23 12.71 -6.47 -3.82
CA GLN A 23 13.49 -7.31 -4.73
C GLN A 23 13.98 -6.51 -5.94
N ALA A 24 13.11 -5.71 -6.58
CA ALA A 24 13.51 -4.84 -7.69
C ALA A 24 14.58 -3.82 -7.27
N MET A 25 14.44 -3.19 -6.10
CA MET A 25 15.44 -2.29 -5.53
C MET A 25 16.77 -3.03 -5.29
N THR A 26 16.73 -4.25 -4.76
CA THR A 26 17.93 -5.06 -4.50
C THR A 26 18.68 -5.38 -5.80
N ILE A 27 17.95 -5.72 -6.87
CA ILE A 27 18.51 -5.98 -8.19
C ILE A 27 19.19 -4.73 -8.77
N GLU A 28 18.57 -3.56 -8.64
CA GLU A 28 19.15 -2.30 -9.12
C GLU A 28 20.35 -1.84 -8.27
N ALA A 29 20.29 -2.04 -6.95
CA ALA A 29 21.39 -1.76 -6.04
C ALA A 29 22.61 -2.65 -6.35
N ALA A 30 22.40 -3.94 -6.68
CA ALA A 30 23.47 -4.85 -7.08
C ALA A 30 24.17 -4.44 -8.40
N LYS A 31 23.53 -3.57 -9.20
CA LYS A 31 24.10 -2.98 -10.42
C LYS A 31 24.69 -1.58 -10.20
N ASP A 32 24.78 -1.13 -8.94
CA ASP A 32 25.15 0.24 -8.56
C ASP A 32 24.23 1.32 -9.19
N ASN A 33 23.00 0.95 -9.55
CA ASN A 33 22.03 1.84 -10.19
C ASN A 33 21.12 2.51 -9.15
N SER A 34 21.66 3.53 -8.47
CA SER A 34 20.91 4.31 -7.48
C SER A 34 19.63 4.95 -8.05
N ALA A 35 19.62 5.36 -9.32
CA ALA A 35 18.43 5.92 -9.96
C ALA A 35 17.32 4.87 -10.14
N GLY A 36 17.68 3.63 -10.49
CA GLY A 36 16.76 2.49 -10.57
C GLY A 36 16.12 2.16 -9.22
N VAL A 37 16.93 2.16 -8.15
CA VAL A 37 16.46 1.98 -6.77
C VAL A 37 15.41 3.04 -6.39
N LEU A 38 15.73 4.32 -6.60
CA LEU A 38 14.82 5.42 -6.30
C LEU A 38 13.54 5.34 -7.12
N LYS A 39 13.64 4.98 -8.40
CA LYS A 39 12.47 4.81 -9.28
C LYS A 39 11.53 3.71 -8.77
N ALA A 40 12.07 2.56 -8.35
CA ALA A 40 11.28 1.47 -7.80
C ALA A 40 10.57 1.89 -6.50
N ALA A 41 11.31 2.51 -5.56
CA ALA A 41 10.76 2.99 -4.30
C ALA A 41 9.67 4.06 -4.49
N ALA A 42 9.92 5.04 -5.36
CA ALA A 42 8.97 6.10 -5.68
C ALA A 42 7.70 5.53 -6.32
N GLY A 43 7.84 4.60 -7.26
CA GLY A 43 6.69 3.96 -7.92
C GLY A 43 5.79 3.20 -6.95
N PHE A 44 6.36 2.50 -5.97
CA PHE A 44 5.56 1.85 -4.91
C PHE A 44 4.84 2.89 -4.04
N ARG A 45 5.57 3.92 -3.56
CA ARG A 45 4.99 4.99 -2.75
C ARG A 45 3.84 5.70 -3.47
N GLU A 46 3.95 5.95 -4.77
CA GLU A 46 2.90 6.58 -5.55
C GLU A 46 1.64 5.71 -5.67
N ARG A 47 1.80 4.41 -5.98
CA ARG A 47 0.67 3.47 -6.09
C ARG A 47 -0.10 3.31 -4.78
N TYR A 48 0.60 3.36 -3.65
CA TYR A 48 0.02 3.08 -2.34
C TYR A 48 -0.10 4.31 -1.43
N ARG A 49 0.14 5.52 -1.95
CA ARG A 49 0.14 6.78 -1.17
C ARG A 49 -1.09 6.90 -0.28
N GLU A 50 -2.27 6.80 -0.87
CA GLU A 50 -3.54 6.98 -0.17
C GLU A 50 -3.76 5.92 0.94
N ARG A 51 -3.17 4.73 0.79
CA ARG A 51 -3.30 3.60 1.72
C ARG A 51 -2.25 3.61 2.82
N LEU A 52 -1.09 4.22 2.56
CA LEU A 52 0.04 4.33 3.48
C LEU A 52 0.05 5.65 4.27
N GLU A 53 -0.82 6.60 3.94
CA GLU A 53 -1.01 7.82 4.71
C GLU A 53 -1.61 7.49 6.08
N PHE A 54 -0.73 7.31 7.07
CA PHE A 54 -1.10 7.26 8.48
C PHE A 54 -1.68 8.61 8.91
N ARG A 55 -2.89 8.60 9.48
CA ARG A 55 -3.57 9.79 9.99
C ARG A 55 -3.49 9.80 11.53
N PRO A 56 -2.54 10.55 12.12
CA PRO A 56 -2.44 10.62 13.57
C PRO A 56 -3.73 11.19 14.17
N GLY A 57 -4.32 10.46 15.12
CA GLY A 57 -5.56 10.85 15.80
C GLY A 57 -6.86 10.38 15.14
N ALA A 58 -6.79 9.66 14.01
CA ALA A 58 -7.98 9.01 13.46
C ALA A 58 -8.42 7.86 14.37
N SER A 59 -9.71 7.80 14.66
CA SER A 59 -10.32 6.64 15.31
C SER A 59 -10.46 5.48 14.33
N GLU A 60 -10.50 4.26 14.84
CA GLU A 60 -10.73 3.04 14.04
C GLU A 60 -11.98 3.18 13.15
N ASN A 61 -13.04 3.83 13.62
CA ASN A 61 -14.27 4.09 12.85
C ASN A 61 -14.06 5.05 11.67
N GLU A 62 -13.21 6.07 11.82
CA GLU A 62 -12.91 7.03 10.75
C GLU A 62 -12.03 6.41 9.67
N ASP A 63 -11.06 5.59 10.07
CA ASP A 63 -10.25 4.82 9.13
C ASP A 63 -11.10 3.74 8.43
N ARG A 64 -11.98 3.07 9.18
CA ARG A 64 -12.94 2.10 8.61
C ARG A 64 -13.87 2.74 7.59
N SER A 65 -14.45 3.91 7.90
CA SER A 65 -15.35 4.63 6.99
C SER A 65 -14.66 5.05 5.69
N VAL A 66 -13.41 5.53 5.78
CA VAL A 66 -12.62 5.90 4.61
C VAL A 66 -12.24 4.67 3.79
N ALA A 67 -11.81 3.59 4.44
CA ALA A 67 -11.50 2.33 3.78
C ALA A 67 -12.74 1.75 3.07
N LEU A 68 -13.92 1.79 3.70
CA LEU A 68 -15.19 1.36 3.08
C LEU A 68 -15.52 2.16 1.82
N LYS A 69 -15.38 3.49 1.87
CA LYS A 69 -15.58 4.37 0.70
C LYS A 69 -14.62 4.01 -0.45
N ARG A 70 -13.34 3.78 -0.14
CA ARG A 70 -12.31 3.41 -1.14
C ARG A 70 -12.55 2.04 -1.76
N LEU A 71 -13.09 1.09 -1.00
CA LEU A 71 -13.51 -0.22 -1.48
C LEU A 71 -14.84 -0.19 -2.27
N GLY A 72 -15.40 1.00 -2.57
CA GLY A 72 -16.63 1.15 -3.33
C GLY A 72 -17.90 0.73 -2.57
N ARG A 73 -17.80 0.45 -1.26
CA ARG A 73 -18.98 0.21 -0.43
C ARG A 73 -19.45 1.54 0.18
N LYS A 74 -20.52 2.08 -0.37
CA LYS A 74 -21.37 3.02 0.39
C LYS A 74 -21.85 2.25 1.63
N GLY A 75 -21.55 2.79 2.82
CA GLY A 75 -21.79 2.14 4.10
C GLY A 75 -23.17 1.49 4.19
N LEU A 76 -23.20 0.29 4.74
CA LEU A 76 -24.40 -0.34 5.28
C LEU A 76 -24.74 0.32 6.63
#